data_AF-A0A972P960-F1
#
_entry.id   AF-A0A972P960-F1
#
_cell.length_a   1.000
_cell.length_b   1.000
_cell.length_c   1.000
_cell.angle_alpha   90.00
_cell.angle_beta   90.00
_cell.angle_gamma   90.00
#
_symmetry.space_group_name_H-M   'P 1'
#
loop_
_entity.id
_entity.type
_entity.pdbx_description
1 polymer ?
#
loop_
_entity_poly.entity_id
_entity_poly.type
_entity_poly.pdbx_seq_one_letter_code
_entity_poly.pdbx_strand_id
1 'polypeptide(L)'
;MMTGKQEPGGITINPYPLNAGELVTVTYNGLLAQSGADQVYLHMGYGDGWHNTQDLKMQKTQRGWEKSFSLTEAGSLNLCFKDSANNWDNNNGKNWTYPIDNPRFTT
;
A
#
# COMPACT_ATOMS: atom_id res chain seq x y z
N MET A 1 2.67 -20.41 -7.46
CA MET A 1 2.70 -19.95 -6.05
C MET A 1 2.64 -18.43 -6.13
N MET A 2 1.54 -17.79 -5.71
CA MET A 2 1.48 -16.33 -5.72
C MET A 2 2.32 -15.79 -4.56
N THR A 3 3.38 -15.06 -4.87
CA THR A 3 4.28 -14.40 -3.92
C THR A 3 3.95 -12.91 -3.83
N GLY A 4 4.18 -12.30 -2.67
CA GLY A 4 4.11 -10.85 -2.55
C GLY A 4 5.16 -10.14 -3.41
N LYS A 5 4.89 -8.91 -3.82
CA LYS A 5 5.85 -8.05 -4.53
C LYS A 5 6.57 -7.17 -3.53
N GLN A 6 7.89 -7.17 -3.57
CA GLN A 6 8.75 -6.28 -2.78
C GLN A 6 9.20 -5.10 -3.65
N GLU A 7 9.19 -3.90 -3.08
CA GLU A 7 9.71 -2.70 -3.73
C GLU A 7 10.90 -2.12 -2.96
N PRO A 8 11.82 -1.44 -3.67
CA PRO A 8 12.72 -0.49 -3.04
C PRO A 8 11.92 0.52 -2.19
N GLY A 9 12.43 0.86 -1.00
CA GLY A 9 11.70 1.65 0.00
C GLY A 9 11.05 0.82 1.12
N GLY A 10 11.31 -0.50 1.15
CA GLY A 10 10.91 -1.35 2.27
C GLY A 10 9.42 -1.73 2.25
N ILE A 11 8.80 -1.78 1.07
CA ILE A 11 7.40 -2.15 0.91
C ILE A 11 7.28 -3.59 0.45
N THR A 12 6.35 -4.32 1.04
CA THR A 12 5.88 -5.60 0.52
C THR A 12 4.36 -5.56 0.38
N ILE A 13 3.84 -5.94 -0.78
CA ILE A 13 2.41 -6.08 -1.04
C ILE A 13 2.07 -7.52 -1.35
N ASN A 14 1.03 -8.07 -0.73
CA ASN A 14 0.65 -9.48 -0.86
C ASN A 14 -0.88 -9.67 -0.78
N PRO A 15 -1.52 -10.40 -1.72
CA PRO A 15 -0.92 -11.08 -2.88
C PRO A 15 -0.44 -10.10 -3.96
N TYR A 16 0.29 -10.61 -4.95
CA TYR A 16 0.57 -9.93 -6.22
C TYR A 16 0.58 -10.95 -7.37
N PRO A 17 -0.03 -10.69 -8.55
CA PRO A 17 -0.72 -9.46 -8.98
C PRO A 17 -1.97 -9.12 -8.14
N LEU A 18 -2.40 -7.86 -8.17
CA LEU A 18 -3.58 -7.39 -7.44
C LEU A 18 -4.84 -7.61 -8.26
N ASN A 19 -5.90 -8.15 -7.66
CA ASN A 19 -7.21 -8.21 -8.28
C ASN A 19 -8.25 -7.42 -7.47
N ALA A 20 -9.16 -6.74 -8.16
CA ALA A 20 -10.30 -6.09 -7.52
C ALA A 20 -11.15 -7.12 -6.77
N GLY A 21 -11.65 -6.75 -5.59
CA GLY A 21 -12.42 -7.61 -4.69
C GLY A 21 -11.58 -8.46 -3.74
N GLU A 22 -10.25 -8.54 -3.92
CA GLU A 22 -9.38 -9.31 -3.03
C GLU A 22 -8.94 -8.52 -1.78
N LEU A 23 -8.60 -9.27 -0.73
CA LEU A 23 -7.92 -8.73 0.45
C LEU A 23 -6.42 -8.66 0.19
N VAL A 24 -5.85 -7.46 0.31
CA VAL A 24 -4.41 -7.23 0.19
C VAL A 24 -3.82 -6.82 1.53
N THR A 25 -2.58 -7.23 1.79
CA THR A 25 -1.76 -6.78 2.92
C THR A 25 -0.56 -6.00 2.40
N VAL A 26 -0.40 -4.78 2.91
CA VAL A 26 0.80 -3.95 2.72
C VAL A 26 1.61 -3.97 4.00
N THR A 27 2.90 -4.31 3.88
CA THR A 27 3.91 -4.17 4.93
C THR A 27 4.89 -3.08 4.54
N TYR A 28 5.22 -2.18 5.48
CA TYR A 28 6.12 -1.06 5.28
C TYR A 28 7.20 -1.03 6.37
N ASN A 29 8.46 -1.10 5.95
CA ASN A 29 9.64 -0.96 6.79
C ASN A 29 10.63 0.04 6.14
N GLY A 30 10.08 1.14 5.62
CA GLY A 30 10.83 2.17 4.90
C GLY A 30 11.28 3.33 5.78
N LEU A 31 11.46 4.50 5.15
CA LEU A 31 12.06 5.70 5.74
C LEU A 31 11.45 6.08 7.11
N LEU A 32 10.14 6.22 7.21
CA LEU A 32 9.48 6.66 8.44
C LEU A 32 9.61 5.61 9.55
N ALA A 33 9.52 4.32 9.19
CA ALA A 33 9.69 3.22 10.13
C ALA A 33 11.12 3.21 10.71
N GLN A 34 12.11 3.40 9.85
CA GLN A 34 13.53 3.45 10.23
C GLN A 34 13.90 4.75 10.96
N SER A 35 13.14 5.83 10.75
CA SER A 35 13.31 7.12 11.43
C SER A 35 12.62 7.18 12.79
N GLY A 36 12.05 6.07 13.27
CA GLY A 36 11.49 5.98 14.61
C GLY A 36 10.07 6.52 14.76
N ALA A 37 9.29 6.59 13.68
CA ALA A 37 7.88 6.97 13.75
C ALA A 37 7.13 6.14 14.82
N ASP A 38 6.36 6.84 15.65
CA ASP A 38 5.53 6.25 16.71
C ASP A 38 4.24 5.62 16.14
N GLN A 39 3.78 6.13 14.99
CA GLN A 39 2.64 5.63 14.22
C GLN A 39 2.83 5.94 12.73
N VAL A 40 2.53 4.96 11.87
CA VAL A 40 2.49 5.14 10.41
C VAL A 40 1.07 4.91 9.87
N TYR A 41 0.70 5.67 8.86
CA TYR A 41 -0.52 5.56 8.09
C TYR A 41 -0.17 5.26 6.64
N LEU A 42 -0.90 4.32 6.04
CA LEU A 42 -0.90 4.10 4.60
C LEU A 42 -1.87 5.12 3.98
N HIS A 43 -1.34 6.06 3.20
CA HIS A 43 -2.14 6.92 2.35
C HIS A 43 -2.33 6.23 1.01
N MET A 44 -3.58 5.99 0.61
CA MET A 44 -3.88 5.27 -0.62
C MET A 44 -5.00 5.93 -1.42
N GLY A 45 -5.03 5.69 -2.72
CA GLY A 45 -6.12 6.08 -3.62
C GLY A 45 -6.07 5.31 -4.94
N TYR A 46 -7.08 5.50 -5.79
CA TYR A 46 -7.22 4.77 -7.06
C TYR A 46 -7.08 5.66 -8.28
N GLY A 47 -6.50 5.12 -9.36
CA GLY A 47 -6.36 5.82 -10.63
C GLY A 47 -5.41 7.03 -10.56
N ASP A 48 -5.09 7.61 -11.72
CA ASP A 48 -4.19 8.77 -11.82
C ASP A 48 -4.70 10.00 -11.02
N GLY A 49 -6.02 10.07 -10.83
CA GLY A 49 -6.69 11.15 -10.08
C GLY A 49 -6.74 10.98 -8.56
N TRP A 50 -6.13 9.93 -7.98
CA TRP A 50 -6.21 9.64 -6.55
C TRP A 50 -7.66 9.64 -6.02
N HIS A 51 -8.53 8.88 -6.67
CA HIS A 51 -9.91 8.74 -6.22
C HIS A 51 -10.00 7.94 -4.92
N ASN A 52 -11.04 8.21 -4.13
CA ASN A 52 -11.32 7.52 -2.87
C ASN A 52 -10.12 7.44 -1.91
N THR A 53 -9.44 8.58 -1.74
CA THR A 53 -8.26 8.65 -0.86
C THR A 53 -8.58 8.28 0.57
N GLN A 54 -7.72 7.47 1.19
CA GLN A 54 -7.86 7.04 2.58
C GLN A 54 -6.51 7.06 3.30
N ASP A 55 -6.52 7.49 4.56
CA ASP A 55 -5.41 7.33 5.49
C ASP A 55 -5.70 6.16 6.43
N LEU A 56 -5.12 5.01 6.13
CA LEU A 56 -5.33 3.78 6.89
C LEU A 56 -4.27 3.65 7.98
N LYS A 57 -4.68 3.76 9.24
CA LYS A 57 -3.79 3.49 10.39
C LYS A 57 -3.23 2.07 10.30
N MET A 58 -1.90 1.95 10.29
CA MET A 58 -1.18 0.67 10.22
C MET A 58 -0.87 0.13 11.62
N GLN A 59 -0.72 -1.18 11.73
CA GLN A 59 -0.33 -1.86 12.96
C GLN A 59 1.18 -2.13 12.95
N LYS A 60 1.87 -1.79 14.04
CA LYS A 60 3.29 -2.12 14.21
C LYS A 60 3.45 -3.62 14.50
N THR A 61 4.33 -4.29 13.77
CA THR A 61 4.68 -5.70 13.93
C THR A 61 6.20 -5.88 13.92
N GLN A 62 6.69 -7.11 14.05
CA GLN A 62 8.12 -7.42 13.93
C GLN A 62 8.65 -7.23 12.49
N ARG A 63 7.78 -7.21 11.48
CA ARG A 63 8.16 -7.05 10.06
C ARG A 63 8.14 -5.58 9.61
N GLY A 64 7.57 -4.69 10.40
CA GLY A 64 7.34 -3.29 10.06
C GLY A 64 5.93 -2.85 10.42
N TRP A 65 5.39 -1.90 9.67
CA TRP A 65 4.01 -1.43 9.77
C TRP A 65 3.14 -2.18 8.77
N GLU A 66 2.04 -2.77 9.22
CA GLU A 66 1.19 -3.62 8.40
C GLU A 66 -0.24 -3.12 8.33
N LYS A 67 -0.86 -3.25 7.15
CA LYS A 67 -2.30 -3.02 6.97
C LYS A 67 -2.87 -3.98 5.94
N SER A 68 -3.98 -4.62 6.31
CA SER A 68 -4.83 -5.36 5.37
C SER A 68 -6.09 -4.57 5.04
N PHE A 69 -6.50 -4.57 3.78
CA PHE A 69 -7.70 -3.90 3.26
C PHE A 69 -8.19 -4.56 1.97
N SER A 70 -9.48 -4.39 1.65
CA SER A 70 -10.06 -4.89 0.41
C SER A 70 -9.84 -3.90 -0.73
N LEU A 71 -9.44 -4.39 -1.90
CA LEU A 71 -9.39 -3.58 -3.11
C LEU A 71 -10.80 -3.44 -3.70
N THR A 72 -11.32 -2.22 -3.76
CA THR A 72 -12.71 -2.00 -4.21
C THR A 72 -12.82 -1.64 -5.68
N GLU A 73 -11.70 -1.29 -6.34
CA GLU A 73 -11.66 -0.81 -7.71
C GLU A 73 -10.55 -1.50 -8.51
N ALA A 74 -10.76 -1.66 -9.81
CA ALA A 74 -9.73 -2.06 -10.76
C ALA A 74 -8.99 -0.82 -11.33
N GLY A 75 -7.95 -1.04 -12.13
CA GLY A 75 -7.15 0.05 -12.72
C GLY A 75 -5.79 0.17 -12.05
N SER A 76 -5.62 1.17 -11.19
CA SER A 76 -4.36 1.35 -10.44
C SER A 76 -4.58 1.73 -8.98
N LEU A 77 -3.75 1.16 -8.11
CA LEU A 77 -3.60 1.54 -6.71
C LEU A 77 -2.39 2.46 -6.58
N ASN A 78 -2.58 3.64 -6.01
CA ASN A 78 -1.49 4.53 -5.61
C ASN A 78 -1.33 4.52 -4.09
N LEU A 79 -0.10 4.44 -3.62
CA LEU A 79 0.26 4.35 -2.20
C LEU A 79 1.40 5.31 -1.85
N CYS A 80 1.35 5.88 -0.66
CA CYS A 80 2.48 6.48 0.06
C CYS A 80 2.23 6.38 1.57
N PHE A 81 3.18 6.89 2.38
CA PHE A 81 3.11 6.76 3.83
C PHE A 81 3.25 8.12 4.49
N LYS A 82 2.56 8.30 5.61
CA LYS A 82 2.77 9.43 6.51
C LYS A 82 2.85 8.97 7.95
N ASP A 83 3.56 9.71 8.77
CA ASP A 83 3.56 9.49 10.22
C ASP A 83 2.53 10.38 10.94
N SER A 84 2.48 10.26 12.26
CA SER A 84 1.65 11.07 13.16
C SER A 84 2.06 12.56 13.18
N ALA A 85 3.32 12.85 12.86
CA ALA A 85 3.92 14.19 12.86
C ALA A 85 3.81 14.89 11.47
N ASN A 86 3.07 14.30 10.52
CA ASN A 86 2.89 14.80 9.15
C ASN A 86 4.16 14.80 8.29
N ASN A 87 5.15 13.95 8.59
CA ASN A 87 6.21 13.64 7.64
C ASN A 87 5.70 12.61 6.62
N TRP A 88 6.18 12.71 5.39
CA TRP A 88 5.76 11.88 4.28
C TRP A 88 6.92 11.07 3.71
N ASP A 89 6.65 9.80 3.42
CA ASP A 89 7.43 9.00 2.51
C ASP A 89 6.57 8.72 1.27
N ASN A 90 6.74 9.57 0.28
CA ASN A 90 6.06 9.52 -1.00
C ASN A 90 7.03 9.20 -2.15
N ASN A 91 8.14 8.51 -1.83
CA ASN A 91 9.16 8.14 -2.82
C ASN A 91 9.66 9.34 -3.65
N ASN A 92 9.95 10.46 -2.97
CA ASN A 92 10.33 11.72 -3.61
C ASN A 92 9.29 12.21 -4.64
N GLY A 93 8.01 12.15 -4.27
CA GLY A 93 6.88 12.57 -5.10
C GLY A 93 6.45 11.59 -6.18
N LYS A 94 7.11 10.43 -6.32
CA LYS A 94 6.74 9.41 -7.32
C LYS A 94 5.62 8.50 -6.84
N ASN A 95 5.47 8.35 -5.52
CA ASN A 95 4.60 7.36 -4.88
C ASN A 95 4.96 5.92 -5.30
N TRP A 96 4.15 4.95 -4.89
CA TRP A 96 4.17 3.59 -5.44
C TRP A 96 2.83 3.29 -6.09
N THR A 97 2.87 2.82 -7.34
CA THR A 97 1.69 2.54 -8.14
C THR A 97 1.69 1.09 -8.57
N TYR A 98 0.55 0.40 -8.40
CA TYR A 98 0.38 -0.99 -8.78
C TYR A 98 -0.85 -1.14 -9.69
N PRO A 99 -0.77 -1.91 -10.79
CA PRO A 99 -1.95 -2.26 -11.55
C PRO A 99 -2.86 -3.18 -10.73
N ILE A 100 -4.17 -2.97 -10.86
CA ILE A 100 -5.21 -3.83 -10.29
C ILE A 100 -6.03 -4.41 -11.43
N ASP A 101 -5.97 -5.73 -11.58
CA ASP A 101 -6.73 -6.44 -12.58
C ASP A 101 -8.19 -6.65 -12.14
N ASN A 102 -9.08 -6.78 -13.12
CA ASN A 102 -10.44 -7.23 -12.85
C ASN A 102 -10.40 -8.77 -12.83
N PRO A 103 -10.89 -9.45 -11.78
CA PRO A 103 -10.92 -10.91 -11.77
C PRO A 103 -11.72 -11.39 -12.98
N ARG A 104 -11.06 -12.12 -13.88
CA ARG A 104 -11.71 -12.70 -15.05
C ARG A 104 -12.67 -13.77 -14.56
N PHE A 105 -13.97 -13.51 -14.61
CA PHE A 105 -14.96 -14.59 -14.57
C PHE A 105 -14.84 -15.35 -15.90
N THR A 106 -14.16 -16.49 -15.90
CA THR A 106 -14.30 -17.46 -16.99
C THR A 106 -15.67 -18.12 -16.81
N THR A 107 -16.65 -17.73 -17.62
CA THR A 107 -17.86 -18.54 -17.90
C THR A 107 -17.49 -19.85 -18.57
#